data_AF-A0A4Q7KQQ6-F1
#
_entry.id   AF-A0A4Q7KQQ6-F1
#
_cell.length_a   1.000
_cell.length_b   1.000
_cell.length_c   1.000
_cell.angle_alpha   90.00
_cell.angle_beta   90.00
_cell.angle_gamma   90.00
#
_symmetry.space_group_name_H-M   'P 1'
#
loop_
_entity.id
_entity.type
_entity.pdbx_description
1 polymer ?
#
loop_
_entity_poly.entity_id
_entity_poly.type
_entity_poly.pdbx_seq_one_letter_code
_entity_poly.pdbx_strand_id
1 'polypeptide(L)'
;MYTFECNHTEGDRVSLSTFGDAVLIVITEHGRDDGYPDSAEATFTPAEARELALHAAESASSERPVAGWIGDAYWLSDTESDALLSIPVTGRASRGVRVASEDLLGLAVALVRLSEAADSYAPASKTLTPAAIAFAALLGILLGRVSCSYA
;
A
#
# COMPACT_ATOMS: atom_id res chain seq x y z
N MET A 1 -13.85 0.75 0.93
CA MET A 1 -13.35 2.10 1.25
C MET A 1 -13.42 2.28 2.75
N TYR A 2 -12.35 2.77 3.37
CA TYR A 2 -12.27 3.10 4.80
C TYR A 2 -11.97 4.59 4.92
N THR A 3 -12.53 5.26 5.92
CA THR A 3 -12.22 6.66 6.22
C THR A 3 -12.02 6.79 7.72
N PHE A 4 -10.93 7.44 8.11
CA PHE A 4 -10.58 7.75 9.49
C PHE A 4 -10.63 9.26 9.63
N GLU A 5 -11.41 9.74 10.60
CA GLU A 5 -11.32 11.13 11.04
C GLU A 5 -10.04 11.28 11.86
N CYS A 6 -9.23 12.27 11.53
CA CYS A 6 -7.95 12.50 12.17
C CYS A 6 -8.08 13.56 13.27
N ASN A 7 -7.26 13.44 14.32
CA ASN A 7 -7.44 14.23 15.52
C ASN A 7 -7.03 15.70 15.32
N HIS A 8 -7.57 16.58 16.17
CA HIS A 8 -7.23 18.00 16.40
C HIS A 8 -7.80 19.07 15.45
N THR A 9 -8.42 18.70 14.32
CA THR A 9 -9.16 19.67 13.48
C THR A 9 -10.38 19.02 12.85
N GLU A 10 -11.55 19.67 12.95
CA GLU A 10 -12.73 19.24 12.22
C GLU A 10 -12.43 19.26 10.70
N GLY A 11 -12.53 18.09 10.06
CA GLY A 11 -12.38 17.94 8.60
C GLY A 11 -11.11 17.22 8.13
N ASP A 12 -10.12 17.00 9.00
CA ASP A 12 -8.92 16.24 8.67
C ASP A 12 -9.23 14.73 8.58
N ARG A 13 -8.80 14.07 7.50
CA ARG A 13 -9.11 12.66 7.28
C ARG A 13 -8.07 11.91 6.47
N VAL A 14 -7.97 10.61 6.74
CA VAL A 14 -7.33 9.62 5.86
C VAL A 14 -8.42 8.74 5.25
N SER A 15 -8.48 8.69 3.93
CA SER A 15 -9.33 7.75 3.20
C SER A 15 -8.50 6.71 2.46
N LEU A 16 -8.92 5.46 2.54
CA LEU A 16 -8.26 4.30 1.95
C LEU A 16 -9.21 3.56 1.03
N SER A 17 -8.71 3.18 -0.14
CA SER A 17 -9.45 2.35 -1.10
C SER A 17 -8.51 1.48 -1.92
N THR A 18 -9.05 0.50 -2.64
CA THR A 18 -8.31 -0.22 -3.68
C THR A 18 -8.52 0.47 -5.02
N PHE A 19 -7.47 0.58 -5.81
CA PHE A 19 -7.51 1.06 -7.19
C PHE A 19 -6.73 0.08 -8.07
N GLY A 20 -7.44 -0.82 -8.77
CA GLY A 20 -6.81 -1.94 -9.48
C GLY A 20 -6.09 -2.88 -8.50
N ASP A 21 -4.81 -3.12 -8.77
CA ASP A 21 -3.87 -3.90 -7.95
C ASP A 21 -3.09 -3.05 -6.93
N ALA A 22 -3.50 -1.80 -6.70
CA ALA A 22 -2.90 -0.88 -5.74
C ALA A 22 -3.87 -0.48 -4.61
N VAL A 23 -3.29 0.01 -3.52
CA VAL A 23 -4.00 0.69 -2.43
C VAL A 23 -3.85 2.20 -2.62
N LEU A 24 -4.96 2.91 -2.76
CA LEU A 24 -4.99 4.36 -2.82
C LEU A 24 -5.21 4.93 -1.41
N ILE A 25 -4.34 5.84 -1.00
CA ILE A 25 -4.46 6.65 0.22
C ILE A 25 -4.69 8.10 -0.19
N VAL A 26 -5.70 8.72 0.42
CA VAL A 26 -6.02 10.14 0.27
C VAL A 26 -5.97 10.79 1.64
N ILE A 27 -5.14 11.82 1.78
CA ILE A 27 -5.11 12.69 2.95
C ILE A 27 -5.87 13.96 2.59
N THR A 28 -6.83 14.36 3.43
CA THR A 28 -7.43 15.70 3.37
C THR A 28 -7.02 16.44 4.64
N GLU A 29 -6.39 17.60 4.48
CA GLU A 29 -6.06 18.54 5.55
C GLU A 29 -6.94 19.78 5.36
N HIS A 30 -7.83 20.05 6.31
CA HIS A 30 -8.86 21.07 6.18
C HIS A 30 -8.35 22.46 6.58
N GLY A 31 -8.79 23.49 5.85
CA GLY A 31 -8.63 24.88 6.27
C GLY A 31 -7.22 25.46 6.07
N ARG A 32 -6.41 24.87 5.20
CA ARG A 32 -5.05 25.33 4.93
C ARG A 32 -5.01 26.38 3.82
N ASP A 33 -4.72 27.63 4.18
CA ASP A 33 -4.61 28.75 3.23
C ASP A 33 -3.16 28.93 2.71
N ASP A 34 -2.65 27.92 2.00
CA ASP A 34 -1.29 27.94 1.42
C ASP A 34 -1.27 27.95 -0.12
N GLY A 35 -2.45 28.01 -0.75
CA GLY A 35 -2.60 28.04 -2.20
C GLY A 35 -2.45 26.68 -2.90
N TYR A 36 -2.29 25.57 -2.15
CA TYR A 36 -2.26 24.21 -2.68
C TYR A 36 -3.57 23.45 -2.38
N PRO A 37 -3.93 22.40 -3.14
CA PRO A 37 -5.11 21.59 -2.88
C PRO A 37 -5.13 21.02 -1.46
N ASP A 38 -6.27 21.03 -0.77
CA ASP A 38 -6.44 20.46 0.58
C ASP A 38 -6.19 18.94 0.65
N SER A 39 -6.22 18.26 -0.50
CA SER A 39 -6.01 16.83 -0.60
C SER A 39 -4.69 16.45 -1.27
N ALA A 40 -4.05 15.40 -0.74
CA ALA A 40 -2.94 14.70 -1.37
C ALA A 40 -3.31 13.22 -1.55
N GLU A 41 -2.85 12.62 -2.64
CA GLU A 41 -3.15 11.23 -2.98
C GLU A 41 -1.85 10.48 -3.33
N ALA A 42 -1.73 9.25 -2.85
CA ALA A 42 -0.65 8.35 -3.25
C ALA A 42 -1.16 6.92 -3.39
N THR A 43 -0.60 6.22 -4.38
CA THR A 43 -0.89 4.81 -4.64
C THR A 43 0.26 3.95 -4.16
N PHE A 44 -0.06 2.89 -3.43
CA PHE A 44 0.90 1.96 -2.85
C PHE A 44 0.68 0.59 -3.46
N THR A 45 1.79 -0.09 -3.75
CA THR A 45 1.75 -1.53 -3.99
C THR A 45 1.22 -2.25 -2.75
N PRO A 46 0.70 -3.49 -2.88
CA PRO A 46 0.29 -4.29 -1.74
C PRO A 46 1.40 -4.50 -0.71
N ALA A 47 2.66 -4.58 -1.14
CA ALA A 47 3.82 -4.68 -0.26
C ALA A 47 4.02 -3.40 0.57
N GLU A 48 4.01 -2.23 -0.07
CA GLU A 48 4.14 -0.94 0.62
C GLU A 48 2.97 -0.66 1.56
N ALA A 49 1.74 -1.04 1.17
CA ALA A 49 0.57 -0.93 2.05
C ALA A 49 0.70 -1.79 3.31
N ARG A 50 1.32 -2.97 3.22
CA ARG A 50 1.63 -3.82 4.39
C ARG A 50 2.73 -3.21 5.25
N GLU A 51 3.73 -2.59 4.64
CA GLU A 51 4.79 -1.87 5.37
C GLU A 51 4.22 -0.67 6.14
N LEU A 52 3.32 0.11 5.53
CA LEU A 52 2.56 1.14 6.23
C LEU A 52 1.73 0.58 7.39
N ALA A 53 1.10 -0.58 7.20
CA ALA A 53 0.34 -1.23 8.27
C ALA A 53 1.24 -1.67 9.45
N LEU A 54 2.46 -2.15 9.15
CA LEU A 54 3.45 -2.49 10.18
C LEU A 54 3.88 -1.25 10.95
N HIS A 55 4.16 -0.13 10.27
CA HIS A 55 4.50 1.14 10.92
C HIS A 55 3.37 1.65 11.83
N ALA A 56 2.11 1.55 11.39
CA ALA A 56 0.95 1.92 12.19
C ALA A 56 0.80 1.02 13.44
N ALA A 57 0.94 -0.30 13.28
CA ALA A 57 0.87 -1.25 14.39
C ALA A 57 2.04 -1.11 15.38
N GLU A 58 3.24 -0.84 14.89
CA GLU A 58 4.41 -0.57 15.73
C GLU A 58 4.22 0.74 16.49
N SER A 59 3.74 1.80 15.83
CA SER A 59 3.44 3.08 16.47
C SER A 59 2.38 2.97 17.57
N ALA A 60 1.41 2.07 17.41
CA ALA A 60 0.38 1.82 18.41
C ALA A 60 0.88 1.03 19.65
N SER A 61 2.01 0.34 19.54
CA SER A 61 2.50 -0.61 20.56
C SER A 61 3.88 -0.30 21.12
N SER A 62 4.62 0.60 20.48
CA SER A 62 6.00 0.95 20.81
C SER A 62 6.06 2.23 21.65
N GLU A 63 6.91 2.22 22.67
CA GLU A 63 7.31 3.43 23.40
C GLU A 63 8.42 4.22 22.68
N ARG A 64 8.89 3.72 21.52
CA ARG A 64 9.94 4.35 20.72
C ARG A 64 9.36 4.98 19.46
N PRO A 65 9.86 6.16 19.03
CA PRO A 65 9.47 6.78 17.77
C PRO A 65 9.71 5.85 16.58
N VAL A 66 8.73 5.77 15.68
CA VAL A 66 8.85 5.09 14.38
C VAL A 66 8.80 6.16 13.30
N ALA A 67 9.85 6.27 12.49
CA ALA A 67 9.92 7.25 11.42
C ALA A 67 10.49 6.63 10.15
N GLY A 68 9.92 6.96 9.00
CA GLY A 68 10.40 6.42 7.73
C GLY A 68 9.60 6.88 6.52
N TRP A 69 10.22 6.71 5.36
CA TRP A 69 9.56 6.84 4.07
C TRP A 69 9.13 5.45 3.59
N ILE A 70 7.89 5.34 3.14
CA ILE A 70 7.32 4.14 2.51
C ILE A 70 6.65 4.62 1.23
N GLY A 71 7.19 4.26 0.07
CA GLY A 71 6.79 4.85 -1.20
C GLY A 71 6.83 6.38 -1.16
N ASP A 72 5.72 7.01 -1.53
CA ASP A 72 5.55 8.48 -1.49
C ASP A 72 5.01 9.00 -0.14
N ALA A 73 4.82 8.15 0.87
CA ALA A 73 4.38 8.58 2.20
C ALA A 73 5.56 8.70 3.18
N TYR A 74 5.52 9.74 3.99
CA TYR A 74 6.34 9.86 5.19
C TYR A 74 5.50 9.55 6.43
N TRP A 75 6.00 8.66 7.28
CA TRP A 75 5.42 8.30 8.57
C TRP A 75 6.33 8.78 9.70
N LEU A 76 5.74 9.36 10.74
CA LEU A 76 6.44 9.73 11.97
C LEU A 76 5.49 9.59 13.17
N SER A 77 5.77 8.66 14.07
CA SER A 77 5.16 8.63 15.40
C SER A 77 6.08 9.26 16.44
N ASP A 78 5.51 10.08 17.32
CA ASP A 78 6.18 10.57 18.51
C ASP A 78 5.82 9.70 19.73
N THR A 79 6.50 9.93 20.85
CA THR A 79 6.25 9.19 22.10
C THR A 79 4.93 9.60 22.78
N GLU A 80 4.27 10.65 22.28
CA GLU A 80 3.06 11.23 22.89
C GLU A 80 1.76 10.70 22.26
N SER A 81 1.83 9.58 21.53
CA SER A 81 0.68 8.77 21.11
C SER A 81 -0.08 9.28 19.87
N ASP A 82 0.50 10.14 19.04
CA ASP A 82 -0.04 10.43 17.70
C ASP A 82 0.98 10.03 16.62
N ALA A 83 0.49 9.64 15.44
CA ALA A 83 1.33 9.44 14.26
C ALA A 83 0.97 10.44 13.16
N LEU A 84 1.98 11.12 12.63
CA LEU A 84 1.88 11.93 11.43
C LEU A 84 2.07 11.05 10.20
N LEU A 85 1.05 11.00 9.35
CA LEU A 85 1.14 10.48 7.99
C LEU A 85 1.11 11.68 7.03
N SER A 86 2.09 11.76 6.12
CA SER A 86 2.21 12.88 5.18
C SER A 86 2.47 12.39 3.74
N ILE A 87 1.79 12.98 2.76
CA ILE A 87 1.94 12.72 1.32
C ILE A 87 2.28 14.02 0.58
N PRO A 88 3.27 14.03 -0.34
CA PRO A 88 3.57 15.17 -1.20
C PRO A 88 2.41 15.53 -2.14
N VAL A 89 2.21 16.84 -2.38
CA VAL A 89 1.27 17.33 -3.42
C VAL A 89 2.06 17.70 -4.68
N THR A 90 2.62 18.91 -4.72
CA THR A 90 3.50 19.43 -5.78
C THR A 90 4.36 20.55 -5.21
N GLY A 91 5.47 20.90 -5.86
CA GLY A 91 6.20 22.14 -5.53
C GLY A 91 6.80 22.23 -4.12
N ARG A 92 7.09 21.08 -3.49
CA ARG A 92 7.53 20.91 -2.07
C ARG A 92 6.42 21.04 -1.03
N ALA A 93 5.15 21.20 -1.41
CA ALA A 93 4.03 21.12 -0.48
C ALA A 93 3.67 19.65 -0.19
N SER A 94 3.17 19.40 1.01
CA SER A 94 2.60 18.12 1.44
C SER A 94 1.27 18.34 2.16
N ARG A 95 0.50 17.26 2.29
CA ARG A 95 -0.62 17.16 3.22
C ARG A 95 -0.31 16.13 4.25
N GLY A 96 -0.52 16.50 5.50
CA GLY A 96 -0.21 15.66 6.64
C GLY A 96 -1.34 15.71 7.65
N VAL A 97 -1.68 14.54 8.19
CA VAL A 97 -2.70 14.41 9.23
C VAL A 97 -2.15 13.60 10.38
N ARG A 98 -2.59 13.97 11.60
CA ARG A 98 -2.27 13.24 12.82
C ARG A 98 -3.34 12.19 13.07
N VAL A 99 -2.94 10.93 13.03
CA VAL A 99 -3.78 9.80 13.38
C VAL A 99 -3.63 9.53 14.86
N ALA A 100 -4.74 9.54 15.60
CA ALA A 100 -4.76 9.25 17.03
C ALA A 100 -4.33 7.81 17.31
N SER A 101 -3.65 7.58 18.45
CA SER A 101 -3.22 6.22 18.84
C SER A 101 -4.31 5.18 18.82
N GLU A 102 -5.52 5.53 19.29
CA GLU A 102 -6.66 4.61 19.33
C GLU A 102 -7.10 4.14 17.93
N ASP A 103 -6.83 4.94 16.90
CA ASP A 103 -7.17 4.62 15.51
C ASP A 103 -6.04 3.92 14.75
N LEU A 104 -4.79 3.93 15.26
CA LEU A 104 -3.64 3.35 14.57
C LEU A 104 -3.80 1.84 14.30
N LEU A 105 -4.37 1.08 15.25
CA LEU A 105 -4.66 -0.33 15.03
C LEU A 105 -5.77 -0.54 14.00
N GLY A 106 -6.79 0.32 13.99
CA GLY A 106 -7.85 0.30 12.99
C GLY A 106 -7.31 0.58 11.58
N LEU A 107 -6.42 1.57 11.47
CA LEU A 107 -5.71 1.93 10.24
C LEU A 107 -4.85 0.77 9.74
N ALA A 108 -4.05 0.15 10.61
CA ALA A 108 -3.21 -1.01 10.27
C ALA A 108 -4.06 -2.17 9.70
N VAL A 109 -5.17 -2.51 10.37
CA VAL A 109 -6.07 -3.58 9.91
C VAL A 109 -6.69 -3.25 8.55
N ALA A 110 -7.12 -2.00 8.34
CA ALA A 110 -7.68 -1.58 7.06
C ALA A 110 -6.66 -1.68 5.91
N LEU A 111 -5.42 -1.23 6.14
CA LEU A 111 -4.32 -1.33 5.17
C LEU A 111 -4.01 -2.78 4.81
N VAL A 112 -3.93 -3.70 5.77
CA VAL A 112 -3.75 -5.14 5.50
C VAL A 112 -4.87 -5.68 4.63
N ARG A 113 -6.13 -5.42 5.00
CA ARG A 113 -7.29 -5.92 4.23
C ARG A 113 -7.31 -5.39 2.79
N LEU A 114 -6.98 -4.12 2.60
CA LEU A 114 -6.90 -3.52 1.26
C LEU A 114 -5.71 -4.08 0.46
N SER A 115 -4.57 -4.34 1.11
CA SER A 115 -3.41 -4.94 0.45
C SER A 115 -3.70 -6.37 -0.06
N GLU A 116 -4.41 -7.18 0.72
CA GLU A 116 -4.83 -8.52 0.33
C GLU A 116 -5.85 -8.48 -0.82
N ALA A 117 -6.78 -7.54 -0.76
CA ALA A 117 -7.73 -7.32 -1.85
C ALA A 117 -7.00 -6.90 -3.14
N ALA A 118 -6.07 -5.95 -3.06
CA ALA A 118 -5.27 -5.49 -4.19
C ALA A 118 -4.40 -6.61 -4.81
N ASP A 119 -3.75 -7.44 -3.98
CA ASP A 119 -3.02 -8.63 -4.43
C ASP A 119 -3.90 -9.65 -5.16
N SER A 120 -5.17 -9.77 -4.75
CA SER A 120 -6.12 -10.68 -5.42
C SER A 120 -6.55 -10.19 -6.81
N TYR A 121 -6.40 -8.90 -7.09
CA TYR A 121 -6.66 -8.29 -8.40
C TYR A 121 -5.45 -8.28 -9.32
N ALA A 122 -4.25 -8.47 -8.78
CA ALA A 122 -3.08 -8.70 -9.62
C ALA A 122 -3.47 -9.82 -10.60
N PRO A 123 -3.44 -9.57 -11.93
CA PRO A 123 -3.84 -10.57 -12.89
C PRO A 123 -3.06 -11.81 -12.52
N ALA A 124 -3.74 -12.96 -12.40
CA ALA A 124 -3.08 -14.24 -12.19
C ALA A 124 -2.07 -14.39 -13.32
N SER A 125 -0.87 -13.85 -13.12
CA SER A 125 0.24 -13.99 -14.02
C SER A 125 0.37 -15.48 -14.05
N LYS A 126 0.10 -16.05 -15.23
CA LYS A 126 0.18 -17.46 -15.48
C LYS A 126 1.59 -17.88 -15.07
N THR A 127 1.77 -18.25 -13.80
CA THR A 127 2.78 -19.19 -13.39
C THR A 127 2.31 -20.46 -14.06
N LEU A 128 2.64 -20.58 -15.35
CA LEU A 128 3.06 -21.83 -15.91
C LEU A 128 4.06 -22.35 -14.88
N THR A 129 3.56 -23.23 -14.02
CA THR A 129 4.38 -23.90 -13.02
C THR A 129 5.60 -24.44 -13.75
N PRO A 130 6.77 -24.53 -13.09
CA PRO A 130 7.92 -25.22 -13.67
C PRO A 130 7.54 -26.60 -14.22
N ALA A 131 6.51 -27.23 -13.63
CA ALA A 131 5.86 -28.44 -14.14
C ALA A 131 5.20 -28.29 -15.52
N ALA A 132 4.51 -27.18 -15.82
CA ALA A 132 3.88 -26.93 -17.11
C ALA A 132 4.91 -26.64 -18.23
N ILE A 133 6.02 -25.95 -17.90
CA ILE A 133 7.14 -25.74 -18.84
C ILE A 133 7.90 -27.06 -19.08
N ALA A 134 8.11 -27.86 -18.04
CA ALA A 134 8.73 -29.18 -18.16
C ALA A 134 7.87 -30.15 -18.99
N PHE A 135 6.54 -30.10 -18.88
CA PHE A 135 5.65 -30.95 -19.67
C PHE A 135 5.67 -30.59 -21.16
N ALA A 136 5.71 -29.30 -21.51
CA ALA A 136 5.81 -28.85 -22.90
C ALA A 136 7.16 -29.23 -23.54
N ALA A 137 8.26 -29.13 -22.78
CA ALA A 137 9.59 -29.53 -23.23
C ALA A 137 9.70 -31.06 -23.42
N LEU A 138 9.10 -31.86 -22.54
CA LEU A 138 9.09 -33.32 -22.65
C LEU A 138 8.23 -33.81 -23.83
N LEU A 139 7.09 -33.17 -24.09
CA LEU A 139 6.23 -33.52 -25.23
C LEU A 139 6.92 -33.23 -26.58
N GLY A 140 7.67 -32.13 -26.68
CA GLY A 140 8.47 -31.79 -27.86
C GLY A 140 9.60 -32.78 -28.14
N ILE A 141 10.25 -33.31 -27.09
CA ILE A 141 11.34 -34.30 -27.21
C ILE A 141 10.80 -35.69 -27.62
N LEU A 142 9.61 -36.06 -27.14
CA LEU A 142 8.95 -37.33 -27.50
C LEU A 142 8.43 -37.34 -28.95
N LEU A 143 7.94 -36.21 -29.45
CA LEU A 143 7.43 -36.10 -30.83
C LEU A 143 8.55 -35.84 -31.86
N GLY A 144 9.68 -35.24 -31.45
CA GLY A 144 10.82 -34.95 -32.33
C GLY A 144 11.70 -36.14 -32.73
N ARG A 145 11.42 -37.36 -32.25
CA ARG A 145 12.23 -38.56 -32.55
C ARG A 145 11.61 -39.54 -33.56
N VAL A 146 10.49 -39.19 -34.19
CA VAL A 146 9.80 -40.09 -35.15
C VAL A 146 10.17 -39.81 -36.62
N SER A 147 11.06 -38.87 -36.93
CA SER A 147 11.31 -38.47 -38.33
C SER A 147 12.79 -38.32 -38.66
N CYS A 148 13.54 -39.42 -38.67
CA CYS A 148 14.80 -39.57 -39.43
C CYS A 148 15.13 -41.07 -39.60
N SER A 149 14.32 -41.76 -40.38
CA SER A 149 14.70 -43.02 -41.04
C SER A 149 13.81 -43.14 -42.25
N TYR A 150 14.32 -42.80 -43.43
CA TYR A 150 14.06 -43.46 -44.71
C TYR A 150 14.99 -42.88 -45.78
N ALA A 151 15.79 -43.79 -46.35
CA ALA A 151 16.57 -43.75 -47.60
C ALA A 151 17.76 -42.78 -47.70
#